data_AF-A0A928PBI4-F1
#
_entry.id   AF-A0A928PBI4-F1
#
_cell.length_a   1.000
_cell.length_b   1.000
_cell.length_c   1.000
_cell.angle_alpha   90.00
_cell.angle_beta   90.00
_cell.angle_gamma   90.00
#
_symmetry.space_group_name_H-M   'P 1'
#
loop_
_entity.id
_entity.type
_entity.pdbx_description
1 polymer ?
#
loop_
_entity_poly.entity_id
_entity_poly.type
_entity_poly.pdbx_seq_one_letter_code
_entity_poly.pdbx_strand_id
1 'polypeptide(L)'
;KQESELFLRIILGDAEEKFGFLLEAFKYGVPPHGGLAFGLDRLVTLLLGLEDIREVIAFPKVQNASELMSKCPAAADPASLEELGIAVVENEKE
;
A
#
# COMPACT_ATOMS: atom_id res chain seq x y z
N LYS A 1 -19.04 -24.45 8.37
CA LYS A 1 -20.12 -24.20 7.39
C LYS A 1 -20.47 -22.72 7.31
N GLN A 2 -20.74 -22.04 8.43
CA GLN A 2 -21.01 -20.59 8.45
C GLN A 2 -19.76 -19.73 8.21
N GLU A 3 -18.61 -20.11 8.78
CA GLU A 3 -17.33 -19.40 8.55
C GLU A 3 -16.81 -19.53 7.11
N SER A 4 -17.00 -20.70 6.49
CA SER A 4 -16.65 -20.94 5.08
C SER A 4 -17.51 -20.13 4.11
N GLU A 5 -18.79 -19.91 4.42
CA GLU A 5 -19.66 -19.04 3.61
C GLU A 5 -19.35 -17.55 3.80
N LEU A 6 -18.97 -17.12 5.00
CA LEU A 6 -18.54 -15.74 5.25
C LEU A 6 -17.22 -15.43 4.53
N PHE A 7 -16.27 -16.36 4.54
CA PHE A 7 -15.01 -16.26 3.81
C PHE A 7 -15.22 -16.17 2.30
N LEU A 8 -16.12 -17.00 1.75
CA LEU A 8 -16.52 -16.93 0.34
C LEU A 8 -17.23 -15.62 0.00
N ARG A 9 -18.03 -15.05 0.90
CA ARG A 9 -18.77 -13.80 0.65
C ARG A 9 -17.89 -12.55 0.70
N ILE A 10 -16.88 -12.52 1.57
CA ILE A 10 -15.88 -11.44 1.64
C ILE A 10 -15.02 -11.41 0.38
N ILE A 11 -14.71 -12.57 -0.18
CA ILE A 11 -13.95 -12.67 -1.43
C ILE A 11 -14.85 -12.41 -2.63
N LEU A 12 -15.97 -13.13 -2.79
CA LEU A 12 -16.74 -13.17 -4.05
C LEU A 12 -17.71 -12.01 -4.27
N GLY A 13 -18.07 -11.22 -3.25
CA GLY A 13 -19.01 -10.09 -3.40
C GLY A 13 -18.47 -8.98 -4.32
N ASP A 14 -17.19 -8.65 -4.16
CA ASP A 14 -16.46 -7.65 -4.97
C ASP A 14 -15.29 -8.27 -5.77
N ALA A 15 -15.09 -9.60 -5.72
CA ALA A 15 -13.93 -10.24 -6.37
C ALA A 15 -13.85 -9.92 -7.85
N GLU A 16 -14.98 -9.92 -8.54
CA GLU A 16 -15.00 -9.68 -9.98
C GLU A 16 -14.59 -8.25 -10.31
N GLU A 17 -15.05 -7.27 -9.52
CA GLU A 17 -14.69 -5.85 -9.70
C GLU A 17 -13.22 -5.58 -9.35
N LYS A 18 -12.72 -6.15 -8.25
CA LYS A 18 -11.37 -5.89 -7.74
C LYS A 18 -10.29 -6.78 -8.37
N PHE A 19 -10.63 -8.01 -8.76
CA PHE A 19 -9.70 -9.05 -9.17
C PHE A 19 -10.12 -9.81 -10.45
N GLY A 20 -11.20 -9.43 -11.13
CA GLY A 20 -11.71 -10.13 -12.32
C GLY A 20 -10.65 -10.30 -13.42
N PHE A 21 -9.84 -9.26 -13.68
CA PHE A 21 -8.74 -9.35 -14.66
C PHE A 21 -7.70 -10.43 -14.30
N LEU A 22 -7.39 -10.59 -13.00
CA LEU A 22 -6.43 -11.57 -12.49
C LEU A 22 -7.02 -12.98 -12.54
N LEU A 23 -8.29 -13.13 -12.16
CA LEU A 23 -9.01 -14.39 -12.22
C LEU A 23 -9.18 -14.89 -13.66
N GLU A 24 -9.45 -14.00 -14.60
CA GLU A 24 -9.52 -14.31 -16.02
C GLU A 24 -8.16 -14.77 -16.55
N ALA A 25 -7.07 -14.10 -16.16
CA ALA A 25 -5.72 -14.51 -16.52
C ALA A 25 -5.41 -15.95 -16.07
N PHE A 26 -5.86 -16.36 -14.87
CA PHE A 26 -5.67 -17.74 -14.38
C PHE A 26 -6.42 -18.80 -15.20
N LYS A 27 -7.53 -18.45 -15.86
CA LYS A 27 -8.29 -19.40 -16.72
C LYS A 27 -7.52 -19.80 -17.99
N TYR A 28 -6.54 -19.00 -18.42
CA TYR A 28 -5.73 -19.27 -19.61
C TYR A 28 -4.50 -20.17 -19.34
N GLY A 29 -4.45 -20.86 -18.20
CA GLY A 29 -3.45 -21.90 -17.95
C GLY A 29 -2.13 -21.37 -17.40
N VAL A 30 -2.19 -20.51 -16.38
CA VAL A 30 -1.00 -20.06 -15.66
C VAL A 30 -0.35 -21.25 -14.93
N PRO A 31 0.97 -21.44 -15.02
CA PRO A 31 1.67 -22.55 -14.36
C PRO A 31 1.58 -22.46 -12.83
N PRO A 32 1.82 -23.56 -12.09
CA PRO A 32 1.96 -23.50 -10.64
C PRO A 32 3.15 -22.58 -10.29
N HIS A 33 2.86 -21.41 -9.73
CA HIS A 33 3.84 -20.40 -9.37
C HIS A 33 3.70 -20.05 -7.90
N GLY A 34 4.83 -19.77 -7.25
CA GLY A 34 4.91 -19.31 -5.88
C GLY A 34 6.05 -18.32 -5.76
N GLY A 35 5.86 -17.28 -4.96
CA GLY A 35 6.85 -16.24 -4.74
C GLY A 35 7.06 -15.99 -3.25
N LEU A 36 8.19 -15.38 -2.92
CA LEU A 36 8.49 -14.88 -1.59
C LEU A 36 9.12 -13.49 -1.73
N ALA A 37 8.83 -12.62 -0.76
CA ALA A 37 9.39 -11.27 -0.71
C ALA A 37 10.14 -11.08 0.61
N PHE A 38 11.32 -10.48 0.54
CA PHE A 38 12.09 -10.08 1.71
C PHE A 38 11.91 -8.60 1.99
N GLY A 39 11.73 -8.25 3.26
CA GLY A 39 11.81 -6.86 3.71
C GLY A 39 13.27 -6.41 3.71
N LEU A 40 13.71 -5.74 2.65
CA LEU A 40 15.11 -5.33 2.47
C LEU A 40 15.60 -4.47 3.63
N ASP A 41 14.83 -3.45 4.02
CA ASP A 41 15.21 -2.53 5.11
C ASP A 41 15.41 -3.31 6.42
N ARG A 42 14.51 -4.26 6.70
CA ARG A 42 14.61 -5.08 7.90
C ARG A 42 15.79 -6.04 7.82
N LEU A 43 16.05 -6.63 6.66
CA LEU A 43 17.19 -7.50 6.43
C LEU A 43 18.50 -6.74 6.69
N VAL A 44 18.66 -5.55 6.13
CA VAL A 44 19.86 -4.72 6.31
C VAL A 44 20.00 -4.26 7.77
N THR A 45 18.90 -3.85 8.41
CA THR A 45 18.86 -3.47 9.83
C THR A 45 19.41 -4.60 10.72
N LEU A 46 18.96 -5.83 10.47
CA LEU A 46 19.42 -7.02 11.20
C LEU A 46 20.90 -7.35 10.90
N LEU A 47 21.34 -7.23 9.65
CA LEU A 47 22.75 -7.44 9.28
C LEU A 47 23.70 -6.45 9.95
N LEU A 48 23.24 -5.22 10.19
CA LEU A 48 24.00 -4.16 10.84
C LEU A 48 23.85 -4.15 12.37
N GLY A 49 23.02 -5.04 12.94
CA GLY A 49 22.77 -5.10 14.38
C GLY A 49 22.04 -3.87 14.94
N LEU A 50 21.27 -3.18 14.09
CA LEU A 50 20.50 -1.98 14.44
C LEU A 50 19.09 -2.39 14.89
N GLU A 51 18.46 -1.59 15.73
CA GLU A 51 17.09 -1.85 16.20
C GLU A 51 16.04 -1.14 15.32
N ASP A 52 16.38 0.05 14.82
CA ASP A 52 15.50 0.94 14.07
C ASP A 52 15.80 0.89 12.57
N ILE A 53 14.76 0.68 11.76
CA ILE A 53 14.84 0.68 10.29
C ILE A 53 15.18 2.06 9.71
N ARG A 54 14.94 3.14 10.46
CA ARG A 54 15.23 4.51 10.01
C ARG A 54 16.73 4.75 9.85
N GLU A 55 17.56 3.99 10.56
CA GLU A 55 19.02 4.07 10.48
C GLU A 55 19.58 3.51 9.16
N VAL A 56 18.81 2.70 8.42
CA VAL A 56 19.22 2.13 7.12
C VAL A 56 18.57 2.81 5.93
N ILE A 57 17.75 3.84 6.15
CA ILE A 57 17.03 4.60 5.14
C ILE A 57 17.61 6.01 5.08
N ALA A 58 18.01 6.48 3.90
CA ALA A 58 18.66 7.79 3.75
C ALA A 58 17.77 8.97 4.19
N PHE A 59 16.47 8.91 3.89
CA PHE A 59 15.49 9.96 4.22
C PHE A 59 14.24 9.32 4.87
N PRO A 60 14.31 8.95 6.16
CA PRO A 60 13.22 8.27 6.83
C PRO A 60 12.04 9.22 7.08
N LYS A 61 10.82 8.68 7.03
CA LYS A 61 9.63 9.37 7.52
C LYS A 61 9.49 9.18 9.03
N VAL A 62 8.87 10.14 9.71
CA VAL A 62 8.51 10.00 11.13
C VAL A 62 7.12 9.38 11.28
N GLN A 63 6.69 9.09 12.51
CA GLN A 63 5.47 8.31 12.78
C GLN A 63 4.18 8.91 12.19
N ASN A 64 4.12 10.23 11.98
CA ASN A 64 2.99 10.91 11.34
C ASN A 64 3.09 10.94 9.79
N ALA A 65 3.92 10.06 9.20
CA ALA A 65 4.24 9.98 7.77
C ALA A 65 4.89 11.24 7.16
N SER A 66 5.29 12.22 7.98
CA SER A 66 5.99 13.42 7.49
C SER A 66 7.51 13.20 7.36
N GLU A 67 8.13 14.00 6.50
CA GLU A 67 9.56 14.11 6.34
C GLU A 67 10.01 15.53 6.67
N LEU A 68 10.84 15.64 7.70
CA LEU A 68 11.21 16.93 8.28
C LEU A 68 12.16 17.74 7.39
N MET A 69 13.03 17.07 6.61
CA MET A 69 14.03 17.73 5.79
C MET A 69 13.39 18.51 4.63
N SER A 70 12.48 17.88 3.90
CA SER A 70 11.77 18.48 2.76
C SER A 70 10.45 19.19 3.15
N LYS A 71 10.02 19.08 4.41
CA LYS A 71 8.70 19.55 4.90
C LYS A 71 7.54 18.95 4.10
N CYS A 72 7.60 17.63 3.89
CA CYS A 72 6.60 16.86 3.15
C CYS A 72 5.73 16.05 4.14
N PRO A 73 4.41 15.87 3.93
CA PRO A 73 3.60 16.41 2.83
C PRO A 73 3.37 17.93 2.93
N ALA A 74 3.10 18.55 1.78
CA ALA A 74 2.77 19.98 1.65
C ALA A 74 1.50 20.15 0.82
N ALA A 75 0.88 21.33 0.87
CA ALA A 75 -0.30 21.64 0.07
C ALA A 75 0.00 21.53 -1.43
N ALA A 76 -0.89 20.88 -2.17
CA ALA A 76 -0.80 20.78 -3.62
C ALA A 76 -1.21 22.11 -4.28
N ASP A 77 -0.69 22.36 -5.48
CA ASP A 77 -1.04 23.53 -6.28
C ASP A 77 -2.49 23.43 -6.81
N PRO A 78 -3.33 24.48 -6.70
CA PRO A 78 -4.70 24.44 -7.14
C PRO A 78 -4.88 24.11 -8.63
N ALA A 79 -3.99 24.58 -9.51
CA ALA A 79 -4.10 24.30 -10.94
C ALA A 79 -3.85 22.79 -11.23
N SER A 80 -2.93 22.17 -10.50
CA SER A 80 -2.69 20.71 -10.59
C SER A 80 -3.87 19.88 -10.08
N LEU A 81 -4.57 20.37 -9.05
CA LEU A 81 -5.78 19.70 -8.53
C LEU A 81 -6.94 19.77 -9.54
N GLU A 82 -7.11 20.91 -10.21
CA GLU A 82 -8.10 21.10 -11.28
C GLU A 82 -7.81 20.19 -12.48
N GLU A 83 -6.54 20.12 -12.92
CA GLU A 83 -6.12 19.24 -14.02
C GLU A 83 -6.39 17.75 -13.70
N LEU A 84 -6.16 17.33 -12.46
CA LEU A 84 -6.42 15.96 -12.00
C LEU A 84 -7.90 15.68 -11.71
N GLY A 85 -8.77 16.69 -11.75
CA GLY A 85 -10.21 16.57 -11.48
C GLY A 85 -10.53 16.21 -10.02
N ILE A 86 -9.66 16.58 -9.07
CA ILE A 86 -9.83 16.30 -7.64
C ILE A 86 -9.88 17.60 -6.83
N ALA A 87 -10.53 17.55 -5.66
CA ALA A 87 -10.60 18.67 -4.73
C ALA A 87 -10.31 18.21 -3.30
N VAL A 88 -9.70 19.08 -2.50
CA VAL A 88 -9.51 18.83 -1.07
C VAL A 88 -10.82 19.09 -0.35
N VAL A 89 -11.34 18.07 0.35
CA VAL A 89 -12.50 18.21 1.23
C VAL A 89 -12.01 18.69 2.60
N GLU A 90 -12.58 19.78 3.11
CA GLU A 90 -12.36 20.17 4.50
C GLU A 90 -13.08 19.16 5.41
N ASN A 91 -12.30 18.31 6.09
CA ASN A 91 -12.85 17.52 7.19
C ASN A 91 -13.05 18.45 8.39
N GLU A 92 -14.27 18.50 8.95
CA GLU A 92 -14.49 19.06 10.28
C GLU A 92 -13.53 18.35 11.25
N LYS A 93 -12.62 19.12 11.85
CA LYS A 93 -11.62 18.59 12.78
C LYS A 93 -12.34 18.00 14.01
N GLU A 94 -12.13 16.71 14.28
CA GLU A 94 -12.06 16.22 15.67
C GLU A 94 -10.81 16.75 16.36
#